data_AF-A0A2G6ER91-F1
#
_entry.id   AF-A0A2G6ER91-F1
#
_cell.length_a   1.000
_cell.length_b   1.000
_cell.length_c   1.000
_cell.angle_alpha   90.00
_cell.angle_beta   90.00
_cell.angle_gamma   90.00
#
_symmetry.space_group_name_H-M   'P 1'
#
loop_
_entity.id
_entity.type
_entity.pdbx_description
1 polymer ?
#
loop_
_entity_poly.entity_id
_entity_poly.type
_entity_poly.pdbx_seq_one_letter_code
_entity_poly.pdbx_strand_id
1 'polypeptide(L)'
;MPEGDKRKLVEPDLLLRFGACDVLVEVKPPEGGMQRHEQWEREIEGYFFAQDDTKELYFLAIGQLGNALSSFNMDLLREKHKRLKTLKTQDWQPVAHQIYQLKKTQQLDTQDRRIVEDMLQALELYGVRAYELKWSDIKTLYAKQILDMNAISAWV
;
A
#
# COMPACT_ATOMS: atom_id res chain seq x y z
N MET A 1 7.43 -28.27 25.49
CA MET A 1 6.48 -27.37 24.81
C MET A 1 5.09 -27.93 25.00
N PRO A 2 4.10 -27.17 25.47
CA PRO A 2 2.71 -27.60 25.40
C PRO A 2 2.18 -27.29 23.99
N GLU A 3 1.78 -28.34 23.28
CA GLU A 3 0.90 -28.28 22.12
C GLU A 3 -0.45 -27.70 22.57
N GLY A 4 -0.91 -26.59 21.97
CA GLY A 4 -2.25 -26.11 22.32
C GLY A 4 -2.68 -24.76 21.80
N ASP A 5 -1.76 -23.84 21.45
CA ASP A 5 -2.17 -22.50 21.01
C ASP A 5 -1.53 -22.12 19.68
N LYS A 6 -1.90 -22.86 18.62
CA LYS A 6 -1.79 -22.32 17.25
C LYS A 6 -2.85 -21.23 17.09
N ARG A 7 -2.69 -20.10 17.80
CA ARG A 7 -3.37 -18.87 17.38
C ARG A 7 -3.02 -18.71 15.91
N LYS A 8 -4.04 -18.50 15.07
CA LYS A 8 -3.83 -18.26 13.65
C LYS A 8 -3.11 -16.92 13.50
N LEU A 9 -1.80 -16.92 13.68
CA LEU A 9 -0.94 -15.79 13.41
C LEU A 9 -1.11 -15.47 11.93
N VAL A 10 -1.38 -14.21 11.62
CA VAL A 10 -1.48 -13.74 10.24
C VAL A 10 -0.11 -13.18 9.88
N GLU A 11 0.42 -13.65 8.76
CA GLU A 11 1.68 -13.10 8.24
C GLU A 11 1.37 -11.78 7.52
N PRO A 12 2.14 -10.72 7.77
CA PRO A 12 2.01 -9.47 7.03
C PRO A 12 2.45 -9.64 5.57
N ASP A 13 2.02 -8.75 4.68
CA ASP A 13 2.52 -8.73 3.30
C ASP A 13 4.03 -8.42 3.22
N LEU A 14 4.53 -7.57 4.12
CA LEU A 14 5.94 -7.22 4.17
C LEU A 14 6.38 -6.85 5.60
N LEU A 15 7.56 -7.35 6.00
CA LEU A 15 8.27 -6.96 7.21
C LEU A 15 9.64 -6.39 6.85
N LEU A 16 9.83 -5.09 7.08
CA LEU A 16 11.11 -4.42 6.92
C LEU A 16 11.83 -4.35 8.26
N ARG A 17 13.07 -4.83 8.32
CA ARG A 17 13.88 -4.85 9.55
C ARG A 17 15.01 -3.84 9.48
N PHE A 18 15.01 -2.89 10.40
CA PHE A 18 16.08 -1.91 10.55
C PHE A 18 16.86 -2.15 11.85
N GLY A 19 17.97 -1.45 12.05
CA GLY A 19 18.77 -1.59 13.26
C GLY A 19 17.99 -1.22 14.54
N ALA A 20 17.23 -0.12 14.50
CA ALA A 20 16.54 0.44 15.67
C ALA A 20 15.04 0.09 15.75
N CYS A 21 14.41 -0.26 14.62
CA CYS A 21 12.98 -0.51 14.54
C CYS A 21 12.67 -1.53 13.43
N ASP A 22 11.44 -2.03 13.46
CA ASP A 22 10.87 -2.78 12.35
C ASP A 22 9.60 -2.07 11.85
N VAL A 23 9.28 -2.28 10.57
CA VAL A 23 8.07 -1.78 9.93
C VAL A 23 7.27 -2.95 9.38
N LEU A 24 6.07 -3.13 9.91
CA LEU A 24 5.07 -4.05 9.40
C LEU A 24 4.24 -3.33 8.33
N VAL A 25 4.10 -3.92 7.15
CA VAL A 25 3.35 -3.34 6.05
C VAL A 25 2.27 -4.32 5.61
N GLU A 26 1.04 -3.82 5.55
CA GLU A 26 -0.13 -4.51 5.02
C GLU A 26 -0.64 -3.75 3.79
N VAL A 27 -0.93 -4.45 2.71
CA VAL A 27 -1.27 -3.87 1.41
C VAL A 27 -2.57 -4.47 0.88
N LYS A 28 -3.57 -3.63 0.62
CA LYS A 28 -4.78 -4.03 -0.10
C LYS A 28 -4.76 -3.48 -1.52
N PRO A 29 -4.77 -4.34 -2.57
CA PRO A 29 -4.77 -3.86 -3.95
C PRO A 29 -6.07 -3.11 -4.28
N PRO A 30 -6.08 -2.27 -5.35
CA PRO A 30 -7.27 -1.49 -5.73
C PRO A 30 -8.51 -2.32 -6.10
N GLU A 31 -8.35 -3.58 -6.51
CA GLU A 31 -9.46 -4.52 -6.73
C GLU A 31 -9.68 -5.49 -5.53
N GLY A 32 -8.90 -5.33 -4.46
CA GLY A 32 -8.97 -6.16 -3.27
C GLY A 32 -10.10 -5.77 -2.31
N GLY A 33 -10.22 -6.56 -1.23
CA GLY A 33 -11.10 -6.22 -0.12
C GLY A 33 -10.61 -5.01 0.69
N MET A 34 -11.51 -4.43 1.48
CA MET A 34 -11.20 -3.32 2.38
C MET A 34 -10.24 -3.74 3.49
N GLN A 35 -9.53 -2.75 4.04
CA GLN A 35 -8.73 -2.91 5.24
C GLN A 35 -9.61 -3.34 6.43
N ARG A 36 -9.05 -4.19 7.31
CA ARG A 36 -9.75 -4.74 8.48
C ARG A 36 -8.87 -4.68 9.71
N HIS A 37 -9.39 -4.10 10.79
CA HIS A 37 -8.66 -3.98 12.06
C HIS A 37 -8.35 -5.31 12.69
N GLU A 38 -9.28 -6.26 12.62
CA GLU A 38 -9.04 -7.59 13.18
C GLU A 38 -7.84 -8.27 12.51
N GLN A 39 -7.55 -7.92 11.25
CA GLN A 39 -6.34 -8.40 10.57
C GLN A 39 -5.10 -7.68 11.11
N TRP A 40 -5.11 -6.35 11.19
CA TRP A 40 -4.00 -5.56 11.73
C TRP A 40 -3.62 -5.98 13.15
N GLU A 41 -4.60 -6.19 14.04
CA GLU A 41 -4.37 -6.65 15.41
C GLU A 41 -3.67 -8.01 15.42
N ARG A 42 -4.13 -8.96 14.60
CA ARG A 42 -3.55 -10.31 14.55
C ARG A 42 -2.13 -10.32 14.00
N GLU A 43 -1.82 -9.44 13.04
CA GLU A 43 -0.47 -9.29 12.50
C GLU A 43 0.47 -8.65 13.52
N ILE A 44 0.02 -7.60 14.21
CA ILE A 44 0.80 -6.94 15.27
C ILE A 44 1.04 -7.89 16.44
N GLU A 45 0.00 -8.62 16.88
CA GLU A 45 0.14 -9.63 17.93
C GLU A 45 1.08 -10.77 17.49
N GLY A 46 0.97 -11.21 16.23
CA GLY A 46 1.84 -12.23 15.67
C GLY A 46 3.30 -11.79 15.62
N TYR A 47 3.57 -10.52 15.27
CA TYR A 47 4.90 -9.94 15.33
C TYR A 47 5.47 -10.01 16.75
N PHE A 48 4.75 -9.51 17.76
CA PHE A 48 5.23 -9.49 19.15
C PHE A 48 5.29 -10.87 19.80
N PHE A 49 4.54 -11.85 19.29
CA PHE A 49 4.66 -13.23 19.73
C PHE A 49 5.93 -13.91 19.17
N ALA A 50 6.30 -13.60 17.93
CA ALA A 50 7.42 -14.23 17.24
C ALA A 50 8.78 -13.54 17.48
N GLN A 51 8.77 -12.26 17.86
CA GLN A 51 9.98 -11.48 18.11
C GLN A 51 10.15 -11.22 19.61
N ASP A 52 11.39 -11.30 20.09
CA ASP A 52 11.73 -10.72 21.38
C ASP A 52 11.45 -9.21 21.30
N ASP A 53 10.61 -8.71 22.21
CA ASP A 53 10.07 -7.34 22.27
C ASP A 53 11.16 -6.27 22.51
N THR A 54 12.13 -6.19 21.60
CA THR A 54 13.39 -5.45 21.72
C THR A 54 13.58 -4.38 20.64
N LYS A 55 12.79 -4.37 19.55
CA LYS A 55 12.70 -3.26 18.57
C LYS A 55 11.37 -2.53 18.52
N GLU A 56 11.41 -1.22 18.32
CA GLU A 56 10.19 -0.44 18.13
C GLU A 56 9.47 -0.89 16.85
N LEU A 57 8.14 -0.97 16.89
CA LEU A 57 7.33 -1.39 15.75
C LEU A 57 6.53 -0.20 15.21
N TYR A 58 6.59 -0.06 13.89
CA TYR A 58 5.74 0.83 13.11
C TYR A 58 4.85 -0.01 12.22
N PHE A 59 3.57 0.34 12.12
CA PHE A 59 2.63 -0.32 11.21
C PHE A 59 2.24 0.63 10.09
N LEU A 60 2.25 0.15 8.85
CA LEU A 60 1.84 0.88 7.66
C LEU A 60 0.81 0.07 6.87
N ALA A 61 -0.42 0.56 6.78
CA ALA A 61 -1.45 -0.01 5.90
C ALA A 61 -1.57 0.81 4.59
N ILE A 62 -1.51 0.15 3.44
CA ILE A 62 -1.61 0.80 2.12
C ILE A 62 -2.85 0.31 1.39
N GLY A 63 -3.63 1.26 0.86
CA GLY A 63 -4.77 0.99 0.00
C GLY A 63 -6.04 0.53 0.73
N GLN A 64 -7.18 0.73 0.06
CA GLN A 64 -8.53 0.35 0.49
C GLN A 64 -8.85 0.72 1.95
N LEU A 65 -8.51 1.95 2.34
CA LEU A 65 -8.65 2.38 3.73
C LEU A 65 -10.11 2.49 4.19
N GLY A 66 -11.04 2.86 3.31
CA GLY A 66 -12.46 3.04 3.65
C GLY A 66 -12.64 3.85 4.94
N ASN A 67 -13.50 3.34 5.84
CA ASN A 67 -13.68 3.91 7.18
C ASN A 67 -12.80 3.25 8.25
N ALA A 68 -11.82 2.42 7.87
CA ALA A 68 -11.04 1.62 8.81
C ALA A 68 -10.53 2.51 9.94
N LEU A 69 -9.76 3.58 9.70
CA LEU A 69 -9.21 4.37 10.81
C LEU A 69 -10.21 4.87 11.88
N SER A 70 -11.47 5.15 11.50
CA SER A 70 -12.46 5.76 12.39
C SER A 70 -12.90 4.88 13.57
N SER A 71 -12.77 3.56 13.46
CA SER A 71 -13.18 2.62 14.52
C SER A 71 -12.02 1.93 15.23
N PHE A 72 -10.76 2.27 14.88
CA PHE A 72 -9.61 1.56 15.44
C PHE A 72 -9.17 2.13 16.78
N ASN A 73 -9.14 1.29 17.82
CA ASN A 73 -8.63 1.69 19.11
C ASN A 73 -7.11 1.43 19.21
N MET A 74 -6.34 2.38 18.68
CA MET A 74 -4.87 2.35 18.77
C MET A 74 -4.34 2.38 20.20
N ASP A 75 -5.04 3.05 21.11
CA ASP A 75 -4.55 3.25 22.47
C ASP A 75 -4.54 1.93 23.25
N LEU A 76 -5.61 1.14 23.14
CA LEU A 76 -5.69 -0.20 23.73
C LEU A 76 -4.54 -1.10 23.23
N LEU A 77 -4.24 -1.04 21.93
CA LEU A 77 -3.18 -1.85 21.34
C LEU A 77 -1.79 -1.41 21.83
N ARG A 78 -1.57 -0.10 22.01
CA ARG A 78 -0.33 0.45 22.56
C ARG A 78 -0.16 0.16 24.05
N GLU A 79 -1.24 0.12 24.81
CA GLU A 79 -1.20 -0.30 26.22
C GLU A 79 -0.72 -1.76 26.35
N LYS A 80 -1.22 -2.64 25.47
CA LYS A 80 -0.80 -4.04 25.39
C LYS A 80 0.63 -4.20 24.87
N HIS A 81 1.01 -3.40 23.87
CA HIS A 81 2.30 -3.46 23.20
C HIS A 81 2.99 -2.10 23.21
N LYS A 82 3.69 -1.78 24.31
CA LYS A 82 4.33 -0.46 24.53
C LYS A 82 5.33 -0.04 23.46
N ARG A 83 5.81 -1.01 22.67
CA ARG A 83 6.85 -0.80 21.65
C ARG A 83 6.23 -0.61 20.26
N LEU A 84 4.92 -0.75 20.12
CA LEU A 84 4.15 -0.23 18.98
C LEU A 84 4.09 1.30 19.05
N LYS A 85 4.76 1.97 18.13
CA LYS A 85 4.86 3.45 18.14
C LYS A 85 3.74 4.14 17.41
N THR A 86 3.42 3.67 16.22
CA THR A 86 2.35 4.26 15.41
C THR A 86 1.83 3.27 14.40
N LEU A 87 0.56 3.48 14.04
CA LEU A 87 -0.03 2.97 12.83
C LEU A 87 -0.24 4.15 11.89
N LYS A 88 0.17 3.99 10.64
CA LYS A 88 -0.08 4.95 9.56
C LYS A 88 -0.79 4.22 8.44
N THR A 89 -1.56 4.99 7.69
CA THR A 89 -2.36 4.50 6.58
C THR A 89 -2.18 5.42 5.39
N GLN A 90 -2.11 4.83 4.20
CA GLN A 90 -1.97 5.60 2.97
C GLN A 90 -2.75 4.95 1.84
N ASP A 91 -3.73 5.66 1.25
CA ASP A 91 -4.38 5.17 0.03
C ASP A 91 -3.43 5.21 -1.17
N TRP A 92 -3.75 4.44 -2.21
CA TRP A 92 -2.92 4.31 -3.41
C TRP A 92 -2.71 5.63 -4.17
N GLN A 93 -3.69 6.53 -4.17
CA GLN A 93 -3.65 7.76 -4.96
C GLN A 93 -2.47 8.68 -4.54
N PRO A 94 -2.26 9.00 -3.25
CA PRO A 94 -1.05 9.73 -2.84
C PRO A 94 0.26 8.98 -3.06
N VAL A 95 0.28 7.63 -2.98
CA VAL A 95 1.48 6.83 -3.30
C VAL A 95 1.85 7.01 -4.77
N ALA A 96 0.87 6.84 -5.66
CA ALA A 96 1.03 7.04 -7.10
C ALA A 96 1.57 8.45 -7.38
N HIS A 97 1.00 9.46 -6.74
CA HIS A 97 1.46 10.84 -6.88
C HIS A 97 2.93 11.01 -6.47
N GLN A 98 3.35 10.45 -5.33
CA GLN A 98 4.74 10.54 -4.88
C GLN A 98 5.71 9.84 -5.83
N ILE A 99 5.35 8.66 -6.35
CA ILE A 99 6.16 7.94 -7.35
C ILE A 99 6.29 8.77 -8.64
N TYR A 100 5.22 9.44 -9.07
CA TYR A 100 5.28 10.34 -10.22
C TYR A 100 6.15 11.57 -9.95
N GLN A 101 6.08 12.17 -8.76
CA GLN A 101 6.98 13.28 -8.40
C GLN A 101 8.43 12.82 -8.34
N LEU A 102 8.71 11.62 -7.83
CA LEU A 102 10.04 11.02 -7.82
C LEU A 102 10.61 10.95 -9.25
N LYS A 103 9.82 10.41 -10.20
CA LYS A 103 10.18 10.36 -11.63
C LYS A 103 10.48 11.75 -12.21
N LYS A 104 9.69 12.76 -11.84
CA LYS A 104 9.76 14.10 -12.43
C LYS A 104 10.90 14.97 -11.86
N THR A 105 11.19 14.80 -10.58
CA THR A 105 12.03 15.76 -9.83
C THR A 105 13.42 15.23 -9.52
N GLN A 106 13.61 13.91 -9.45
CA GLN A 106 14.90 13.31 -9.13
C GLN A 106 15.62 12.86 -10.40
N GLN A 107 16.95 12.92 -10.35
CA GLN A 107 17.80 12.30 -11.36
C GLN A 107 17.91 10.80 -11.05
N LEU A 108 17.11 10.00 -11.75
CA LEU A 108 17.15 8.54 -11.66
C LEU A 108 18.12 7.97 -12.69
N ASP A 109 18.82 6.90 -12.34
CA ASP A 109 19.58 6.15 -13.33
C ASP A 109 18.64 5.37 -14.28
N THR A 110 19.23 4.65 -15.24
CA THR A 110 18.44 3.92 -16.24
C THR A 110 17.59 2.80 -15.62
N GLN A 111 18.09 2.14 -14.58
CA GLN A 111 17.40 1.02 -13.94
C GLN A 111 16.25 1.54 -13.07
N ASP A 112 16.52 2.49 -12.19
CA ASP A 112 15.53 3.09 -11.31
C ASP A 112 14.40 3.73 -12.09
N ARG A 113 14.72 4.41 -13.21
CA ARG A 113 13.70 4.98 -14.09
C ARG A 113 12.75 3.92 -14.65
N ARG A 114 13.27 2.75 -15.05
CA ARG A 114 12.44 1.65 -15.57
C ARG A 114 11.54 1.08 -14.48
N ILE A 115 12.06 0.89 -13.27
CA ILE A 115 11.29 0.40 -12.12
C ILE A 115 10.14 1.36 -11.80
N VAL A 116 10.45 2.66 -11.70
CA VAL A 116 9.44 3.70 -11.42
C VAL A 116 8.39 3.78 -12.53
N GLU A 117 8.80 3.64 -13.79
CA GLU A 117 7.88 3.59 -14.93
C GLU A 117 6.96 2.36 -14.91
N ASP A 118 7.49 1.20 -14.53
CA ASP A 118 6.72 -0.03 -14.40
C ASP A 118 5.70 0.06 -13.26
N MET A 119 6.11 0.58 -12.09
CA MET A 119 5.21 0.82 -10.96
C MET A 119 4.04 1.74 -11.33
N LEU A 120 4.31 2.83 -12.06
CA LEU A 120 3.27 3.75 -12.52
C LEU A 120 2.30 3.09 -13.51
N GLN A 121 2.82 2.29 -14.45
CA GLN A 121 1.99 1.54 -15.39
C GLN A 121 1.10 0.51 -14.69
N ALA A 122 1.65 -0.22 -13.71
CA ALA A 122 0.88 -1.16 -12.91
C ALA A 122 -0.27 -0.47 -12.17
N LEU A 123 -0.02 0.69 -11.56
CA LEU A 123 -1.06 1.50 -10.90
C LEU A 123 -2.14 1.96 -11.90
N GLU A 124 -1.74 2.38 -13.10
CA GLU A 124 -2.68 2.78 -14.16
C GLU A 124 -3.58 1.63 -14.63
N LEU A 125 -3.07 0.39 -14.68
CA LEU A 125 -3.88 -0.80 -15.00
C LEU A 125 -5.01 -1.02 -14.00
N TYR A 126 -4.79 -0.67 -12.73
CA TYR A 126 -5.79 -0.70 -11.67
C TYR A 126 -6.63 0.59 -11.55
N GLY A 127 -6.53 1.49 -12.54
CA GLY A 127 -7.27 2.75 -12.56
C GLY A 127 -6.76 3.82 -11.60
N VAL A 128 -5.63 3.60 -10.92
CA VAL A 128 -5.01 4.59 -10.03
C VAL A 128 -4.11 5.50 -10.85
N ARG A 129 -4.50 6.76 -10.98
CA ARG A 129 -3.76 7.75 -11.79
C ARG A 129 -2.82 8.56 -10.93
N ALA A 130 -1.54 8.56 -11.28
CA ALA A 130 -0.51 9.27 -10.51
C ALA A 130 -0.53 10.80 -10.63
N TYR A 131 -1.30 11.35 -11.57
CA TYR A 131 -1.43 12.79 -11.78
C TYR A 131 -2.88 13.15 -12.08
N GLU A 132 -3.25 14.38 -11.69
CA GLU A 132 -4.55 14.94 -12.03
C GLU A 132 -4.58 15.32 -13.50
N LEU A 133 -5.60 14.85 -14.22
CA LEU A 133 -5.88 15.33 -15.55
C LEU A 133 -6.56 16.70 -15.48
N LYS A 134 -6.01 17.65 -16.22
CA LYS A 134 -6.65 18.93 -16.48
C LYS A 134 -7.43 18.85 -17.78
N TRP A 135 -8.43 19.71 -17.92
CA TRP A 135 -9.18 19.85 -19.17
C TRP A 135 -8.28 20.12 -20.38
N SER A 136 -7.14 20.81 -20.18
CA SER A 136 -6.12 21.02 -21.20
C SER A 136 -5.54 19.73 -21.75
N ASP A 137 -5.47 18.68 -20.94
CA ASP A 137 -4.79 17.42 -21.27
C ASP A 137 -5.66 16.55 -22.19
N ILE A 138 -6.97 16.83 -22.29
CA ILE A 138 -7.89 16.11 -23.18
C ILE A 138 -7.43 16.19 -24.63
N LYS A 139 -6.90 17.33 -25.09
CA LYS A 139 -6.41 17.46 -26.48
C LYS A 139 -5.24 16.52 -26.75
N THR A 140 -4.32 16.42 -25.79
CA THR A 140 -3.17 15.52 -25.87
C THR A 140 -3.58 14.06 -25.78
N LEU A 141 -4.54 13.73 -24.92
CA LEU A 141 -5.08 12.37 -24.80
C LEU A 141 -5.83 11.96 -26.05
N TYR A 142 -6.66 12.83 -26.62
CA TYR A 142 -7.37 12.60 -27.87
C TYR A 142 -6.42 12.36 -29.05
N ALA A 143 -5.31 13.12 -29.11
CA ALA A 143 -4.29 12.91 -30.14
C ALA A 143 -3.49 11.61 -29.96
N LYS A 144 -3.36 11.10 -28.73
CA LYS A 144 -2.62 9.87 -28.41
C LYS A 144 -3.49 8.61 -28.47
N GLN A 145 -4.76 8.72 -28.12
CA GLN A 145 -5.75 7.68 -28.39
C GLN A 145 -6.20 7.82 -29.84
N ILE A 146 -5.53 7.10 -30.72
CA ILE A 146 -6.21 6.58 -31.91
C ILE A 146 -7.19 5.55 -31.34
N LEU A 147 -8.33 6.01 -30.83
CA LEU A 147 -9.50 5.15 -30.65
C LEU A 147 -9.88 4.74 -32.07
N ASP A 148 -9.24 3.69 -32.56
CA ASP A 148 -9.66 3.04 -33.77
C ASP A 148 -10.99 2.36 -33.47
N MET A 149 -12.07 3.07 -33.77
CA MET A 149 -13.44 2.58 -33.67
C MET A 149 -13.68 1.36 -34.59
N ASN A 150 -12.73 0.98 -35.45
CA ASN A 150 -12.80 -0.26 -36.21
C ASN A 150 -12.85 -1.52 -35.32
N ALA A 151 -12.37 -1.45 -34.07
CA ALA A 151 -12.51 -2.57 -33.13
C ALA A 151 -13.99 -2.88 -32.80
N ILE A 152 -14.89 -1.90 -32.91
CA ILE A 152 -16.33 -2.09 -32.71
C ILE A 152 -16.97 -2.72 -33.96
N SER A 153 -16.45 -2.44 -35.16
CA SER A 153 -16.91 -3.09 -36.40
C SER A 153 -16.53 -4.56 -36.52
N ALA A 154 -15.61 -5.07 -35.69
CA ALA A 154 -15.29 -6.50 -35.62
C ALA A 154 -16.34 -7.34 -34.84
N TRP A 155 -17.34 -6.68 -34.24
CA TRP A 155 -18.40 -7.31 -33.44
C TRP A 155 -19.80 -7.18 -34.07
N VAL A 156 -19.89 -6.72 -35.32
CA VAL A 156 -21.14 -6.64 -36.12
C VAL A 156 -21.08 -7.62 -37.28
#